data_AF-A0A7K1KD68-F1
#
_entry.id   AF-A0A7K1KD68-F1
#
_cell.length_a   1.000
_cell.length_b   1.000
_cell.length_c   1.000
_cell.angle_alpha   90.00
_cell.angle_beta   90.00
_cell.angle_gamma   90.00
#
_symmetry.space_group_name_H-M   'P 1'
#
loop_
_entity.id
_entity.type
_entity.pdbx_description
1 polymer ?
#
loop_
_entity_poly.entity_id
_entity_poly.type
_entity_poly.pdbx_seq_one_letter_code
_entity_poly.pdbx_strand_id
1 'polypeptide(L)' 'MREMNNRRDELLTELRKAYEGGASIRSLVAATGRSYGSIHSLLRESGTTMRSRGGPNHRTRSTA' A
#
# COMPACT_ATOMS: atom_id res chain seq x y z
N MET A 1 -23.20 -8.43 14.22
CA MET A 1 -22.19 -7.58 13.55
C MET A 1 -20.99 -8.44 13.14
N ARG A 2 -21.02 -9.04 11.95
CA ARG A 2 -19.93 -9.89 11.43
C ARG A 2 -19.88 -9.79 9.90
N GLU A 3 -19.78 -8.57 9.40
CA GLU A 3 -19.63 -8.30 7.95
C GLU A 3 -18.40 -7.42 7.66
N MET A 4 -17.55 -7.22 8.68
CA MET A 4 -16.41 -6.31 8.62
C MET A 4 -15.08 -7.02 8.33
N ASN A 5 -15.04 -8.36 8.42
CA ASN A 5 -13.84 -9.15 8.15
C ASN A 5 -13.67 -9.44 6.65
N ASN A 6 -14.72 -9.91 5.94
CA ASN A 6 -14.61 -10.19 4.50
C ASN A 6 -14.15 -8.96 3.70
N ARG A 7 -14.72 -7.79 3.99
CA ARG A 7 -14.34 -6.55 3.30
C ARG A 7 -12.93 -6.08 3.66
N ARG A 8 -12.38 -6.52 4.80
CA ARG A 8 -10.99 -6.27 5.16
C ARG A 8 -10.04 -7.17 4.39
N ASP A 9 -10.30 -8.47 4.35
CA ASP A 9 -9.49 -9.44 3.60
C ASP A 9 -9.40 -9.12 2.11
N GLU A 10 -10.52 -8.73 1.51
CA GLU A 10 -10.56 -8.32 0.10
C GLU A 10 -9.70 -7.07 -0.14
N LEU A 11 -9.79 -6.10 0.78
CA LEU A 11 -9.04 -4.85 0.72
C LEU A 11 -7.54 -5.06 0.97
N LEU A 12 -7.18 -5.97 1.88
CA LEU A 12 -5.79 -6.40 2.09
C LEU A 12 -5.20 -7.00 0.82
N THR A 13 -5.96 -7.90 0.17
CA THR A 13 -5.55 -8.56 -1.08
C THR A 13 -5.37 -7.54 -2.21
N GLU A 14 -6.31 -6.60 -2.36
CA GLU A 14 -6.26 -5.56 -3.38
C GLU A 14 -5.08 -4.59 -3.16
N LEU A 15 -4.87 -4.13 -1.92
CA LEU A 15 -3.74 -3.27 -1.57
C LEU A 15 -2.41 -3.94 -1.85
N ARG A 16 -2.27 -5.22 -1.46
CA ARG A 16 -1.09 -6.03 -1.72
C ARG A 16 -0.84 -6.13 -3.21
N LYS A 17 -1.84 -6.53 -4.00
CA LYS A 17 -1.72 -6.71 -5.45
C LYS A 17 -1.31 -5.39 -6.13
N ALA A 18 -1.91 -4.27 -5.74
CA ALA A 18 -1.55 -2.96 -6.27
C ALA A 18 -0.12 -2.56 -5.87
N TYR A 19 0.30 -2.79 -4.63
CA TYR A 19 1.66 -2.50 -4.16
C TYR A 19 2.72 -3.36 -4.85
N GLU A 20 2.47 -4.67 -4.98
CA GLU A 20 3.32 -5.62 -5.71
C GLU A 20 3.38 -5.28 -7.20
N GLY A 21 2.29 -4.77 -7.77
CA GLY A 21 2.22 -4.22 -9.13
C GLY A 21 2.99 -2.91 -9.34
N GLY A 22 3.59 -2.33 -8.29
CA GLY A 22 4.41 -1.13 -8.38
C GLY A 22 3.76 0.15 -7.87
N ALA A 23 2.52 0.09 -7.37
CA ALA A 23 1.90 1.25 -6.73
C ALA A 23 2.65 1.62 -5.46
N SER A 24 2.79 2.92 -5.22
CA SER A 24 3.39 3.43 -3.98
C SER A 24 2.33 3.55 -2.87
N ILE A 25 2.76 3.51 -1.60
CA ILE A 25 1.85 3.69 -0.45
C ILE A 25 1.04 4.99 -0.60
N ARG A 26 1.64 6.07 -1.14
CA ARG A 26 0.93 7.32 -1.39
C ARG A 26 -0.17 7.18 -2.44
N SER A 27 0.05 6.41 -3.50
CA SER A 27 -0.97 6.12 -4.51
C SER A 27 -2.13 5.33 -3.91
N LEU A 28 -1.84 4.35 -3.06
CA LEU A 28 -2.85 3.56 -2.35
C LEU A 28 -3.66 4.39 -1.36
N VAL A 29 -3.01 5.29 -0.62
CA VAL A 29 -3.64 6.29 0.24
C VAL A 29 -4.61 7.18 -0.56
N ALA A 30 -4.16 7.69 -1.71
CA ALA A 30 -5.00 8.54 -2.56
C ALA A 30 -6.19 7.77 -3.16
N ALA A 31 -5.98 6.52 -3.57
CA ALA A 31 -7.02 5.68 -4.17
C ALA A 31 -8.08 5.22 -3.14
N THR A 32 -7.65 4.90 -1.91
CA THR A 32 -8.55 4.39 -0.85
C THR A 32 -9.08 5.47 0.09
N GLY A 33 -8.54 6.68 0.04
CA GLY A 33 -8.87 7.77 0.96
C GLY A 33 -8.48 7.49 2.42
N ARG A 34 -7.65 6.47 2.69
CA ARG A 34 -7.20 6.10 4.04
C ARG A 34 -5.89 6.76 4.41
N SER A 35 -5.63 6.90 5.70
CA SER A 35 -4.36 7.44 6.18
C SER A 35 -3.18 6.54 5.80
N TYR A 36 -2.01 7.16 5.64
CA TYR A 36 -0.75 6.44 5.38
C TYR A 36 -0.49 5.35 6.42
N GLY A 37 -0.69 5.66 7.71
CA GLY A 37 -0.54 4.70 8.80
C GLY A 37 -1.48 3.50 8.67
N SER A 38 -2.75 3.73 8.30
CA SER A 38 -3.71 2.64 8.03
C SER A 38 -3.24 1.75 6.88
N ILE A 39 -2.86 2.33 5.74
CA ILE A 39 -2.41 1.54 4.58
C ILE A 39 -1.11 0.79 4.90
N HIS A 40 -0.20 1.40 5.65
CA HIS A 40 1.03 0.76 6.08
C HIS A 40 0.77 -0.44 7.01
N SER A 41 -0.14 -0.29 7.97
CA SER A 41 -0.55 -1.41 8.82
C SER A 41 -1.25 -2.51 8.02
N LEU A 42 -2.15 -2.14 7.10
CA LEU A 42 -2.84 -3.09 6.22
C LEU A 42 -1.86 -3.86 5.32
N LEU A 43 -0.89 -3.19 4.70
CA LEU A 43 0.14 -3.87 3.89
C LEU A 43 1.00 -4.82 4.74
N ARG A 44 1.27 -4.46 5.99
CA ARG A 44 2.00 -5.33 6.92
C ARG A 44 1.16 -6.53 7.34
N GLU A 45 -0.13 -6.32 7.57
CA GLU A 45 -1.11 -7.35 7.93
C GLU A 45 -1.37 -8.32 6.76
N SER A 46 -1.35 -7.82 5.51
CA SER A 46 -1.44 -8.64 4.29
C SER A 46 -0.19 -9.47 4.00
N GLY A 47 0.85 -9.38 4.84
CA GLY A 47 2.12 -10.07 4.65
C GLY A 47 2.92 -9.58 3.45
N THR A 48 2.69 -8.36 2.98
CA THR A 48 3.47 -7.80 1.88
C THR A 48 4.89 -7.48 2.33
N THR A 49 5.87 -7.87 1.50
CA THR A 49 7.26 -7.43 1.66
C THR A 49 7.35 -5.94 1.39
N MET A 50 7.55 -5.15 2.45
CA MET A 50 7.72 -3.72 2.29
C MET A 50 9.01 -3.40 1.55
N ARG A 51 8.88 -2.66 0.45
CA ARG A 51 10.01 -2.16 -0.32
C ARG A 51 10.75 -1.15 0.55
N SER A 52 12.07 -1.19 0.51
CA SER A 52 12.91 -0.22 1.22
C SER A 52 12.48 1.20 0.85
N ARG A 53 12.63 2.13 1.80
CA ARG A 53 12.33 3.56 1.58
C ARG A 53 13.33 4.10 0.55
N GLY A 54 12.98 3.97 -0.72
CA GLY A 54 13.88 4.18 -1.86
C GLY A 54 13.60 3.25 -3.05
N GLY A 55 12.36 2.76 -3.19
CA GLY A 55 11.99 1.90 -4.31
C GLY A 55 12.30 2.54 -5.69
N PRO A 56 12.31 1.76 -6.79
CA PRO A 56 12.82 2.18 -8.10
C PRO A 56 12.21 3.46 -8.70
N ASN A 57 11.09 3.94 -8.15
CA ASN A 57 10.52 5.26 -8.41
C ASN A 57 11.22 6.41 -7.68
N HIS A 58 12.45 6.24 -7.21
CA HIS A 58 13.34 7.37 -6.97
C HIS A 58 13.69 7.94 -8.34
N ARG A 59 12.81 8.79 -8.88
CA ARG A 59 13.21 9.78 -9.88
C ARG A 59 14.35 10.52 -9.20
N THR A 60 15.58 10.16 -9.55
CA THR A 60 16.74 10.94 -9.19
C THR A 60 16.37 12.32 -9.70
N ARG A 61 16.05 13.23 -8.79
CA ARG A 61 16.04 14.63 -9.15
C ARG A 61 17.51 14.90 -9.36
N SER A 62 17.95 14.70 -10.61
CA SER A 62 19.21 15.24 -11.09
C SER A 62 19.07 16.74 -10.92
N THR A 63 19.45 17.20 -9.73
CA THR A 63 19.86 18.57 -9.52
C THR A 63 21.21 18.66 -10.20
N ALA A 64 21.16 18.99 -11.49
CA ALA A 64 22.29 19.61 -12.17
C ALA A 64 22.57 20.97 -11.54
#